data_AF-A0A135TT23-F1
#
_entry.id   AF-A0A135TT23-F1
#
_cell.length_a   1.000
_cell.length_b   1.000
_cell.length_c   1.000
_cell.angle_alpha   90.00
_cell.angle_beta   90.00
_cell.angle_gamma   90.00
#
_symmetry.space_group_name_H-M   'P 1'
#
loop_
_entity.id
_entity.type
_entity.pdbx_description
1 polymer ?
#
loop_
_entity_poly.entity_id
_entity_poly.type
_entity_poly.pdbx_seq_one_letter_code
_entity_poly.pdbx_strand_id
1 'polypeptide(L)'
;MAGVLWYRGEEWREVWDYWFKWTDEHLTSDDLRPMIYTYDELGAEALDRLDEVSPPVKPSTTPSEKADTPQAAKPHRDLYALLRDNADADEVLGKLWTEINTIPPWVDWAQIERGQQVFLRYAAPTIFALTFQSLVGGMGGRRVVETLSRTGGFGVNVTRRRLLETFQHIIQVTRDLPSIQPGGQGHASSVRVRLLHAAVRRRILLLAKQKPSYYDVAAYGVPVNDLDSIGTITTFSSTLLWIGLPRQGIFLKDSEKRDYLALWRYVAYIMGTPTDAFSSLGRARATMESLLASEIQPSDTSRALANNVLTGLAEQPPWHVSREFLAAETYWLNGPKLARALAVEKPPFYYSLLILGQCLFFMFMCYSRRLFPSWDESRNKNLKKALYNITINKPALGALGKETNFEFKYIPTLNVPSTEAAARTQQHPDPSTHEPGSTPADARAGARAGASTRRVRSNERRSLITLGVVATVGGLLAWLGIRGASALFGRVL
;
A
#
# COMPACT_ATOMS: atom_id res chain seq x y z
N MET A 1 1.25 31.54 12.55
CA MET A 1 2.05 32.13 13.66
C MET A 1 1.76 31.40 14.98
N ALA A 2 2.19 30.15 15.11
CA ALA A 2 2.05 29.38 16.37
C ALA A 2 3.27 28.46 16.61
N GLY A 3 4.46 28.92 16.19
CA GLY A 3 5.69 28.12 16.17
C GLY A 3 6.73 28.47 17.22
N VAL A 4 6.41 29.31 18.22
CA VAL A 4 7.44 29.88 19.13
C VAL A 4 7.20 29.62 20.63
N LEU A 5 6.07 28.99 21.05
CA LEU A 5 5.67 29.03 22.46
C LEU A 5 5.54 27.70 23.24
N TRP A 6 5.98 26.56 22.70
CA TRP A 6 5.99 25.32 23.50
C TRP A 6 7.26 24.51 23.26
N TYR A 7 8.28 24.75 24.08
CA TYR A 7 9.32 23.77 24.31
C TYR A 7 8.64 22.50 24.85
N ARG A 8 8.65 21.40 24.08
CA ARG A 8 7.98 20.16 24.46
C ARG A 8 8.84 19.24 25.34
N GLY A 9 10.12 19.58 25.53
CA GLY A 9 11.14 18.74 26.15
C GLY A 9 12.04 18.07 25.10
N GLU A 10 13.25 17.65 25.51
CA GLU A 10 14.26 17.04 24.63
C GLU A 10 13.83 15.68 24.04
N GLU A 11 12.88 15.02 24.70
CA GLU A 11 12.36 13.71 24.30
C GLU A 11 11.42 13.78 23.09
N TRP A 12 10.93 14.98 22.71
CA TRP A 12 10.03 15.13 21.56
C TRP A 12 10.79 15.26 20.25
N ARG A 13 10.35 14.51 19.25
CA ARG A 13 10.88 14.57 17.89
C ARG A 13 9.79 15.01 16.92
N GLU A 14 10.21 15.81 15.94
CA GLU A 14 9.40 16.08 14.75
C GLU A 14 10.04 15.41 13.55
N VAL A 15 9.29 14.52 12.91
CA VAL A 15 9.74 13.82 11.71
C VAL A 15 8.61 13.89 10.68
N TRP A 16 8.89 14.45 9.50
CA TRP A 16 7.92 14.55 8.39
C TRP A 16 6.52 15.08 8.79
N ASP A 17 6.49 16.20 9.53
CA ASP A 17 5.26 16.83 10.04
C ASP A 17 4.45 15.91 10.99
N TYR A 18 5.12 14.96 11.64
CA TYR A 18 4.59 14.10 12.69
C TYR A 18 5.40 14.30 13.98
N TRP A 19 4.69 14.52 15.09
CA TRP A 19 5.31 14.74 16.40
C TRP A 19 5.06 13.56 17.32
N PHE A 20 6.11 13.10 17.97
CA PHE A 20 6.02 12.02 18.95
C PHE A 20 7.08 12.16 20.03
N LYS A 21 6.88 11.42 21.11
CA LYS A 21 7.80 11.34 22.24
C LYS A 21 8.64 10.08 22.08
N TRP A 22 9.96 10.23 22.01
CA TRP A 22 10.89 9.11 22.01
C TRP A 22 10.86 8.41 23.38
N THR A 23 10.92 7.08 23.38
CA THR A 23 10.85 6.22 24.57
C THR A 23 11.84 5.07 24.44
N ASP A 24 12.04 4.31 25.51
CA ASP A 24 12.92 3.13 25.52
C ASP A 24 12.43 1.98 24.63
N GLU A 25 11.17 2.02 24.15
CA GLU A 25 10.66 1.06 23.18
C GLU A 25 11.09 1.37 21.74
N HIS A 26 11.61 2.58 21.48
CA HIS A 26 12.05 3.00 20.16
C HIS A 26 13.43 2.44 19.82
N LEU A 27 13.64 2.18 18.54
CA LEU A 27 14.88 1.64 17.98
C LEU A 27 15.60 2.74 17.21
N THR A 28 16.88 2.92 17.47
CA THR A 28 17.74 3.83 16.71
C THR A 28 18.03 3.25 15.32
N SER A 29 18.61 4.07 14.43
CA SER A 29 19.05 3.56 13.12
C SER A 29 20.09 2.45 13.23
N ASP A 30 20.89 2.43 14.29
CA ASP A 30 21.91 1.40 14.51
C ASP A 30 21.28 0.10 15.02
N ASP A 31 20.26 0.20 15.88
CA ASP A 31 19.49 -0.98 16.34
C ASP A 31 18.74 -1.66 15.19
N LEU A 32 18.24 -0.87 14.24
CA LEU A 32 17.51 -1.37 13.06
C LEU A 32 18.43 -1.95 11.99
N ARG A 33 19.69 -1.50 11.93
CA ARG A 33 20.62 -1.81 10.84
C ARG A 33 20.84 -3.31 10.62
N PRO A 34 21.01 -4.18 11.64
CA PRO A 34 21.23 -5.61 11.41
C PRO A 34 20.13 -6.29 10.59
N MET A 35 18.87 -5.83 10.75
CA MET A 35 17.71 -6.41 10.06
C MET A 35 17.68 -6.15 8.56
N ILE A 36 18.58 -5.31 8.02
CA ILE A 36 18.71 -5.16 6.57
C ILE A 36 19.46 -6.33 5.93
N TYR A 37 20.11 -7.18 6.72
CA TYR A 37 20.90 -8.32 6.25
C TYR A 37 20.25 -9.67 6.55
N THR A 38 19.17 -9.69 7.33
CA THR A 38 18.36 -10.88 7.60
C THR A 38 17.12 -10.89 6.69
N TYR A 39 16.61 -12.08 6.40
CA TYR A 39 15.43 -12.29 5.56
C TYR A 39 14.82 -13.66 5.82
N ASP A 40 13.66 -13.92 5.23
CA ASP A 40 13.00 -15.23 5.21
C ASP A 40 13.82 -16.28 4.44
N GLU A 41 14.73 -16.96 5.15
CA GLU A 41 15.58 -18.04 4.62
C GLU A 41 14.75 -19.26 4.22
N LEU A 42 13.80 -19.68 5.06
CA LEU A 42 12.94 -20.82 4.78
C LEU A 42 12.13 -20.63 3.49
N GLY A 43 11.55 -19.44 3.27
CA GLY A 43 10.86 -19.13 2.03
C GLY A 43 11.78 -19.06 0.81
N ALA A 44 13.06 -18.68 0.99
CA ALA A 44 14.06 -18.69 -0.07
C ALA A 44 14.47 -20.12 -0.45
N GLU A 45 14.78 -20.97 0.52
CA GLU A 45 15.10 -22.39 0.30
C GLU A 45 13.92 -23.13 -0.32
N ALA A 46 12.70 -22.92 0.18
CA ALA A 46 11.50 -23.54 -0.38
C ALA A 46 11.29 -23.15 -1.85
N LEU A 47 11.56 -21.89 -2.23
CA LEU A 47 11.49 -21.50 -3.64
C LEU A 47 12.49 -22.27 -4.51
N ASP A 48 13.70 -22.50 -4.02
CA ASP A 48 14.70 -23.27 -4.76
C ASP A 48 14.25 -24.72 -4.97
N ARG A 49 13.67 -25.37 -3.94
CA ARG A 49 13.07 -26.70 -4.08
C ARG A 49 11.88 -26.72 -5.05
N LEU A 50 11.01 -25.71 -5.02
CA LEU A 50 9.89 -25.58 -5.96
C LEU A 50 10.35 -25.39 -7.42
N ASP A 51 11.50 -24.77 -7.64
CA ASP A 51 12.12 -24.64 -8.96
C ASP A 51 12.69 -25.97 -9.47
N GLU A 52 13.15 -26.87 -8.59
CA GLU A 52 13.54 -28.23 -8.98
C GLU A 52 12.33 -29.08 -9.41
N VAL A 53 11.22 -28.99 -8.66
CA VAL A 53 9.96 -29.69 -8.98
C VAL A 53 9.33 -29.15 -10.26
N SER A 54 9.31 -27.83 -10.42
CA SER A 54 8.68 -27.16 -11.55
C SER A 54 9.54 -25.96 -11.98
N PRO A 55 10.48 -26.15 -12.93
CA PRO A 55 11.38 -25.09 -13.36
C PRO A 55 10.66 -23.86 -13.91
N PRO A 56 11.11 -22.63 -13.57
CA PRO A 56 10.53 -21.42 -14.13
C PRO A 56 10.82 -21.32 -15.64
N VAL A 57 9.85 -20.83 -16.40
CA VAL A 57 10.04 -20.56 -17.83
C VAL A 57 11.09 -19.45 -18.01
N LYS A 58 12.12 -19.70 -18.82
CA LYS A 58 13.15 -18.69 -19.11
C LYS A 58 12.50 -17.46 -19.78
N PRO A 59 12.73 -16.24 -19.29
CA PRO A 59 12.23 -15.04 -19.96
C PRO A 59 12.88 -14.91 -21.35
N SER A 60 12.06 -14.73 -22.38
CA SER A 60 12.53 -14.48 -23.75
C SER A 60 13.34 -13.18 -23.78
N THR A 61 14.53 -13.23 -24.39
CA THR A 61 15.48 -12.11 -24.48
C THR A 61 15.10 -11.05 -25.53
N THR A 62 13.94 -11.18 -26.18
CA THR A 62 13.48 -10.26 -27.22
C THR A 62 12.31 -9.41 -26.72
N PRO A 63 12.33 -8.07 -26.85
CA PRO A 63 11.14 -7.26 -26.67
C PRO A 63 10.17 -7.63 -27.80
N SER A 64 9.10 -8.35 -27.48
CA SER A 64 8.11 -8.75 -28.49
C SER A 64 7.26 -7.53 -28.86
N GLU A 65 7.64 -6.82 -29.92
CA GLU A 65 6.66 -6.14 -30.76
C GLU A 65 5.77 -7.22 -31.41
N LYS A 66 4.45 -7.01 -31.31
CA LYS A 66 3.36 -7.85 -31.85
C LYS A 66 3.03 -9.11 -31.04
N ALA A 67 1.98 -9.00 -30.24
CA ALA A 67 1.20 -10.12 -29.74
C ALA A 67 -0.12 -10.17 -30.51
N ASP A 68 -0.15 -10.89 -31.63
CA ASP A 68 -1.38 -11.32 -32.30
C ASP A 68 -1.15 -12.73 -32.88
N THR A 69 -1.02 -13.71 -31.99
CA THR A 69 -1.27 -15.12 -32.33
C THR A 69 -1.71 -15.86 -31.07
N PRO A 70 -2.79 -16.66 -31.09
CA PRO A 70 -3.24 -17.38 -29.90
C PRO A 70 -2.29 -18.55 -29.62
N GLN A 71 -1.30 -18.33 -28.76
CA GLN A 71 -0.45 -19.40 -28.26
C GLN A 71 -1.22 -20.16 -27.17
N ALA A 72 -1.34 -21.48 -27.32
CA ALA A 72 -1.99 -22.35 -26.33
C ALA A 72 -1.46 -22.05 -24.92
N ALA A 73 -2.38 -21.83 -23.97
CA ALA A 73 -2.04 -21.41 -22.62
C ALA A 73 -1.20 -22.49 -21.93
N LYS A 74 0.10 -22.23 -21.74
CA LYS A 74 0.98 -23.09 -20.94
C LYS A 74 0.46 -23.14 -19.50
N PRO A 75 0.56 -24.29 -18.80
CA PRO A 75 0.06 -24.43 -17.43
C PRO A 75 0.69 -23.38 -16.52
N HIS A 76 -0.16 -22.65 -15.81
CA HIS A 76 0.22 -21.55 -14.93
C HIS A 76 0.97 -22.10 -13.71
N ARG A 77 2.19 -21.64 -13.47
CA ARG A 77 3.02 -22.04 -12.32
C ARG A 77 2.51 -21.38 -11.02
N ASP A 78 1.57 -22.02 -10.33
CA ASP A 78 1.07 -21.57 -9.03
C ASP A 78 1.92 -22.12 -7.89
N LEU A 79 2.75 -21.27 -7.29
CA LEU A 79 3.69 -21.64 -6.24
C LEU A 79 3.01 -22.16 -4.97
N TYR A 80 1.81 -21.70 -4.63
CA TYR A 80 1.08 -22.21 -3.46
C TYR A 80 0.56 -23.63 -3.71
N ALA A 81 0.02 -23.89 -4.91
CA ALA A 81 -0.43 -25.23 -5.28
C ALA A 81 0.75 -26.21 -5.31
N LEU A 82 1.88 -25.80 -5.90
CA LEU A 82 3.09 -26.61 -5.91
C LEU A 82 3.61 -26.91 -4.49
N LEU A 83 3.63 -25.91 -3.60
CA LEU A 83 4.00 -26.11 -2.19
C LEU A 83 3.08 -27.13 -1.51
N ARG A 84 1.76 -26.95 -1.62
CA ARG A 84 0.77 -27.87 -1.04
C ARG A 84 0.96 -29.30 -1.55
N ASP A 85 1.11 -29.46 -2.87
CA ASP A 85 1.10 -30.76 -3.52
C ASP A 85 2.42 -31.54 -3.32
N ASN A 86 3.49 -30.87 -2.84
CA ASN A 86 4.81 -31.47 -2.64
C ASN A 86 5.32 -31.37 -1.20
N ALA A 87 4.51 -30.86 -0.26
CA ALA A 87 4.91 -30.66 1.14
C ALA A 87 5.32 -31.98 1.83
N ASP A 88 4.65 -33.09 1.52
CA ASP A 88 4.94 -34.40 2.13
C ASP A 88 6.17 -35.09 1.51
N ALA A 89 6.64 -34.61 0.35
CA ALA A 89 7.70 -35.25 -0.43
C ALA A 89 9.09 -34.60 -0.26
N ASP A 90 9.16 -33.41 0.33
CA ASP A 90 10.39 -32.65 0.50
C ASP A 90 10.45 -32.02 1.90
N GLU A 91 11.57 -32.20 2.62
CA GLU A 91 11.71 -31.76 4.01
C GLU A 91 11.56 -30.24 4.18
N VAL A 92 12.10 -29.43 3.26
CA VAL A 92 12.04 -27.96 3.32
C VAL A 92 10.63 -27.48 3.01
N LEU A 93 9.99 -28.07 1.98
CA LEU A 93 8.60 -27.76 1.65
C LEU A 93 7.66 -28.15 2.80
N GLY A 94 7.90 -29.31 3.43
CA GLY A 94 7.19 -29.76 4.62
C GLY A 94 7.33 -28.79 5.79
N LYS A 95 8.56 -28.32 6.09
CA LYS A 95 8.81 -27.31 7.13
C LYS A 95 8.04 -26.02 6.87
N LEU A 96 8.12 -25.46 5.66
CA LEU A 96 7.38 -24.25 5.29
C LEU A 96 5.86 -24.49 5.40
N TRP A 97 5.37 -25.62 4.91
CA TRP A 97 3.96 -25.99 4.97
C TRP A 97 3.47 -26.10 6.42
N THR A 98 4.24 -26.73 7.31
CA THR A 98 3.93 -26.80 8.75
C THR A 98 3.89 -25.41 9.36
N GLU A 99 4.87 -24.55 9.09
CA GLU A 99 4.92 -23.18 9.62
C GLU A 99 3.67 -22.38 9.25
N ILE A 100 3.33 -22.30 7.96
CA ILE A 100 2.21 -21.47 7.49
C ILE A 100 0.84 -22.00 7.94
N ASN A 101 0.71 -23.29 8.26
CA ASN A 101 -0.56 -23.90 8.72
C ASN A 101 -0.64 -24.00 10.25
N THR A 102 0.46 -23.81 10.98
CA THR A 102 0.46 -23.78 12.45
C THR A 102 -0.14 -22.46 12.94
N ILE A 103 -1.05 -22.54 13.91
CA ILE A 103 -1.67 -21.36 14.53
C ILE A 103 -0.83 -20.92 15.73
N PRO A 104 -0.21 -19.73 15.69
CA PRO A 104 0.56 -19.23 16.83
C PRO A 104 -0.30 -19.08 18.09
N PRO A 105 0.27 -19.29 19.31
CA PRO A 105 -0.50 -19.21 20.56
C PRO A 105 -1.14 -17.85 20.84
N TRP A 106 -0.62 -16.77 20.24
CA TRP A 106 -1.16 -15.41 20.38
C TRP A 106 -2.31 -15.10 19.42
N VAL A 107 -2.69 -16.02 18.53
CA VAL A 107 -3.80 -15.83 17.59
C VAL A 107 -5.14 -16.10 18.28
N ASP A 108 -5.96 -15.07 18.38
CA ASP A 108 -7.39 -15.15 18.69
C ASP A 108 -8.19 -14.88 17.41
N TRP A 109 -8.92 -15.89 16.92
CA TRP A 109 -9.74 -15.77 15.71
C TRP A 109 -10.87 -14.75 15.84
N ALA A 110 -11.47 -14.63 17.02
CA ALA A 110 -12.50 -13.62 17.26
C ALA A 110 -11.89 -12.22 17.22
N GLN A 111 -10.64 -12.06 17.70
CA GLN A 111 -9.90 -10.82 17.58
C GLN A 111 -9.61 -10.46 16.11
N ILE A 112 -9.13 -11.42 15.32
CA ILE A 112 -8.87 -11.22 13.89
C ILE A 112 -10.16 -10.85 13.14
N GLU A 113 -11.28 -11.53 13.41
CA GLU A 113 -12.56 -11.21 12.79
C GLU A 113 -13.00 -9.77 13.11
N ARG A 114 -12.85 -9.31 14.37
CA ARG A 114 -13.11 -7.91 14.71
C ARG A 114 -12.16 -6.96 13.98
N GLY A 115 -10.89 -7.32 13.79
CA GLY A 115 -9.93 -6.58 12.97
C GLY A 115 -10.38 -6.44 11.51
N GLN A 116 -10.94 -7.50 10.92
CA GLN A 116 -11.54 -7.45 9.58
C GLN A 116 -12.75 -6.49 9.54
N GLN A 117 -13.59 -6.48 10.59
CA GLN A 117 -14.69 -5.51 10.68
C GLN A 117 -14.20 -4.06 10.78
N VAL A 118 -13.07 -3.81 11.46
CA VAL A 118 -12.43 -2.49 11.51
C VAL A 118 -12.07 -2.03 10.10
N PHE A 119 -11.44 -2.88 9.27
CA PHE A 119 -11.16 -2.55 7.87
C PHE A 119 -12.44 -2.14 7.12
N LEU A 120 -13.49 -2.95 7.20
CA LEU A 120 -14.74 -2.73 6.46
C LEU A 120 -15.50 -1.49 6.96
N ARG A 121 -15.42 -1.19 8.26
CA ARG A 121 -16.02 0.02 8.83
C ARG A 121 -15.38 1.29 8.26
N TYR A 122 -14.06 1.29 8.13
CA TYR A 122 -13.27 2.43 7.68
C TYR A 122 -12.71 2.27 6.25
N ALA A 123 -13.30 1.41 5.41
CA ALA A 123 -12.65 0.99 4.16
C ALA A 123 -12.30 2.16 3.23
N ALA A 124 -13.19 3.15 3.08
CA ALA A 124 -12.92 4.31 2.22
C ALA A 124 -11.70 5.13 2.71
N PRO A 125 -11.69 5.69 3.94
CA PRO A 125 -10.51 6.40 4.42
C PRO A 125 -9.27 5.51 4.51
N THR A 126 -9.42 4.21 4.77
CA THR A 126 -8.31 3.24 4.72
C THR A 126 -7.72 3.11 3.33
N ILE A 127 -8.54 2.98 2.27
CA ILE A 127 -8.05 2.87 0.89
C ILE A 127 -7.27 4.13 0.49
N PHE A 128 -7.76 5.32 0.85
CA PHE A 128 -7.06 6.58 0.59
C PHE A 128 -5.74 6.67 1.38
N ALA A 129 -5.75 6.33 2.66
CA ALA A 129 -4.53 6.27 3.46
C ALA A 129 -3.52 5.27 2.87
N LEU A 130 -3.93 4.04 2.56
CA LEU A 130 -3.03 3.05 1.97
C LEU A 130 -2.45 3.50 0.62
N THR A 131 -3.24 4.19 -0.20
CA THR A 131 -2.81 4.66 -1.53
C THR A 131 -1.85 5.84 -1.43
N PHE A 132 -2.18 6.88 -0.66
CA PHE A 132 -1.42 8.13 -0.67
C PHE A 132 -0.46 8.26 0.50
N GLN A 133 -0.88 7.86 1.70
CA GLN A 133 0.00 7.87 2.87
C GLN A 133 1.00 6.71 2.77
N SER A 134 0.52 5.47 2.72
CA SER A 134 1.39 4.29 2.82
C SER A 134 2.19 4.06 1.55
N LEU A 135 1.56 4.05 0.38
CA LEU A 135 2.25 3.78 -0.88
C LEU A 135 3.03 4.99 -1.39
N VAL A 136 2.38 6.13 -1.67
CA VAL A 136 3.09 7.30 -2.23
C VAL A 136 4.09 7.87 -1.21
N GLY A 137 3.67 8.03 0.05
CA GLY A 137 4.58 8.43 1.13
C GLY A 137 5.68 7.40 1.40
N GLY A 138 5.37 6.10 1.32
CA GLY A 138 6.32 5.01 1.48
C GLY A 138 7.40 4.96 0.40
N MET A 139 7.21 5.61 -0.76
CA MET A 139 8.29 5.83 -1.72
C MET A 139 9.43 6.69 -1.14
N GLY A 140 9.23 7.34 0.01
CA GLY A 140 10.32 7.99 0.74
C GLY A 140 11.30 7.01 1.40
N GLY A 141 10.96 5.72 1.52
CA GLY A 141 11.81 4.70 2.13
C GLY A 141 13.04 4.39 1.27
N ARG A 142 14.23 4.79 1.74
CA ARG A 142 15.48 4.81 0.95
C ARG A 142 15.84 3.45 0.35
N ARG A 143 15.68 2.36 1.11
CA ARG A 143 16.09 1.00 0.70
C ARG A 143 15.00 0.30 -0.11
N VAL A 144 13.76 0.39 0.35
CA VAL A 144 12.59 -0.19 -0.31
C VAL A 144 12.50 0.28 -1.77
N VAL A 145 12.68 1.57 -2.06
CA VAL A 145 12.61 2.08 -3.44
C VAL A 145 13.69 1.52 -4.36
N GLU A 146 14.85 1.13 -3.83
CA GLU A 146 15.89 0.49 -4.63
C GLU A 146 15.44 -0.92 -5.03
N THR A 147 14.86 -1.69 -4.12
CA THR A 147 14.25 -2.98 -4.49
C THR A 147 13.09 -2.78 -5.49
N LEU A 148 12.19 -1.84 -5.23
CA LEU A 148 11.00 -1.60 -6.05
C LEU A 148 11.32 -1.09 -7.45
N SER A 149 12.31 -0.19 -7.56
CA SER A 149 12.73 0.32 -8.85
C SER A 149 13.14 -0.84 -9.73
N ARG A 150 13.94 -1.81 -9.26
CA ARG A 150 14.45 -2.92 -10.08
C ARG A 150 13.39 -3.90 -10.58
N THR A 151 12.19 -3.91 -10.00
CA THR A 151 11.13 -4.80 -10.47
C THR A 151 10.31 -4.23 -11.61
N GLY A 152 10.37 -2.93 -11.96
CA GLY A 152 9.62 -2.37 -13.10
C GLY A 152 8.11 -2.25 -12.93
N GLY A 153 7.52 -2.82 -11.88
CA GLY A 153 6.07 -2.77 -11.66
C GLY A 153 5.50 -1.40 -11.23
N PHE A 154 6.34 -0.37 -11.13
CA PHE A 154 5.94 1.01 -10.78
C PHE A 154 6.20 2.02 -11.93
N GLY A 155 6.28 1.55 -13.16
CA GLY A 155 6.17 2.41 -14.34
C GLY A 155 4.74 2.92 -14.53
N VAL A 156 4.57 4.12 -15.10
CA VAL A 156 3.27 4.80 -15.27
C VAL A 156 2.18 3.88 -15.85
N ASN A 157 2.52 3.11 -16.88
CA ASN A 157 1.56 2.25 -17.62
C ASN A 157 1.18 0.96 -16.88
N VAL A 158 1.97 0.55 -15.89
CA VAL A 158 1.81 -0.76 -15.20
C VAL A 158 1.42 -0.61 -13.74
N THR A 159 1.69 0.55 -13.13
CA THR A 159 1.51 0.78 -11.69
C THR A 159 0.08 0.49 -11.25
N ARG A 160 -0.93 0.90 -12.03
CA ARG A 160 -2.34 0.69 -11.68
C ARG A 160 -2.68 -0.79 -11.51
N ARG A 161 -2.20 -1.63 -12.44
CA ARG A 161 -2.43 -3.08 -12.39
C ARG A 161 -1.77 -3.68 -11.15
N ARG A 162 -0.52 -3.33 -10.88
CA ARG A 162 0.21 -3.78 -9.68
C ARG A 162 -0.53 -3.39 -8.39
N LEU A 163 -1.09 -2.18 -8.34
CA LEU A 163 -1.86 -1.73 -7.19
C LEU A 163 -3.16 -2.51 -7.00
N LEU A 164 -3.83 -2.89 -8.08
CA LEU A 164 -4.99 -3.78 -7.99
C LEU A 164 -4.61 -5.19 -7.53
N GLU A 165 -3.43 -5.70 -7.92
CA GLU A 165 -2.91 -6.98 -7.41
C GLU A 165 -2.67 -6.89 -5.89
N THR A 166 -2.00 -5.84 -5.40
CA THR A 166 -1.87 -5.61 -3.94
C THR A 166 -3.23 -5.44 -3.27
N PHE A 167 -4.17 -4.72 -3.88
CA PHE A 167 -5.50 -4.53 -3.32
C PHE A 167 -6.33 -5.82 -3.28
N GLN A 168 -6.12 -6.73 -4.25
CA GLN A 168 -6.68 -8.08 -4.21
C GLN A 168 -6.24 -8.83 -2.94
N HIS A 169 -4.96 -8.79 -2.60
CA HIS A 169 -4.44 -9.42 -1.37
C HIS A 169 -5.11 -8.83 -0.12
N ILE A 170 -5.17 -7.50 -0.02
CA ILE A 170 -5.83 -6.79 1.10
C ILE A 170 -7.28 -7.25 1.25
N ILE A 171 -8.07 -7.24 0.17
CA ILE A 171 -9.47 -7.65 0.28
C ILE A 171 -9.61 -9.14 0.60
N GLN A 172 -8.69 -10.00 0.14
CA GLN A 172 -8.69 -11.42 0.48
C GLN A 172 -8.40 -11.67 1.97
N VAL A 173 -7.45 -10.96 2.59
CA VAL A 173 -7.13 -11.14 4.02
C VAL A 173 -8.14 -10.44 4.96
N THR A 174 -8.83 -9.41 4.48
CA THR A 174 -9.83 -8.65 5.26
C THR A 174 -11.28 -9.12 5.08
N ARG A 175 -11.56 -10.05 4.16
CA ARG A 175 -12.94 -10.37 3.75
C ARG A 175 -13.74 -11.04 4.86
N ASP A 176 -13.25 -12.17 5.36
CA ASP A 176 -13.88 -13.03 6.35
C ASP A 176 -12.86 -14.01 6.94
N LEU A 177 -13.23 -14.62 8.06
CA LEU A 177 -12.35 -15.49 8.82
C LEU A 177 -11.90 -16.74 8.03
N PRO A 178 -12.79 -17.47 7.31
CA PRO A 178 -12.38 -18.60 6.48
C PRO A 178 -11.36 -18.23 5.40
N SER A 179 -11.38 -16.98 4.91
CA SER A 179 -10.42 -16.53 3.91
C SER A 179 -8.99 -16.46 4.45
N ILE A 180 -8.78 -16.01 5.69
CA ILE A 180 -7.41 -15.83 6.26
C ILE A 180 -6.92 -17.04 7.04
N GLN A 181 -7.81 -17.94 7.43
CA GLN A 181 -7.46 -19.22 8.07
C GLN A 181 -6.68 -20.14 7.10
N PRO A 182 -5.88 -21.10 7.62
CA PRO A 182 -5.14 -22.06 6.80
C PRO A 182 -5.98 -22.68 5.68
N GLY A 183 -5.45 -22.67 4.46
CA GLY A 183 -6.14 -23.15 3.26
C GLY A 183 -7.14 -22.16 2.63
N GLY A 184 -7.44 -21.05 3.30
CA GLY A 184 -8.28 -19.97 2.80
C GLY A 184 -7.62 -19.14 1.68
N GLN A 185 -8.41 -18.32 1.00
CA GLN A 185 -7.92 -17.51 -0.14
C GLN A 185 -6.93 -16.39 0.27
N GLY A 186 -7.20 -15.71 1.40
CA GLY A 186 -6.28 -14.75 2.03
C GLY A 186 -5.00 -15.40 2.55
N HIS A 187 -5.10 -16.61 3.10
CA HIS A 187 -3.94 -17.41 3.50
C HIS A 187 -3.07 -17.79 2.29
N ALA A 188 -3.67 -18.44 1.29
CA ALA A 188 -2.98 -18.86 0.08
C ALA A 188 -2.38 -17.69 -0.70
N SER A 189 -3.07 -16.55 -0.80
CA SER A 189 -2.53 -15.34 -1.44
C SER A 189 -1.33 -14.78 -0.68
N SER A 190 -1.34 -14.76 0.66
CA SER A 190 -0.18 -14.35 1.46
C SER A 190 1.03 -15.26 1.21
N VAL A 191 0.83 -16.58 1.15
CA VAL A 191 1.90 -17.53 0.83
C VAL A 191 2.46 -17.31 -0.58
N ARG A 192 1.60 -17.04 -1.58
CA ARG A 192 2.06 -16.69 -2.94
C ARG A 192 2.91 -15.43 -2.94
N VAL A 193 2.53 -14.40 -2.18
CA VAL A 193 3.32 -13.16 -2.06
C VAL A 193 4.65 -13.42 -1.34
N ARG A 194 4.68 -14.24 -0.29
CA ARG A 194 5.93 -14.68 0.39
C ARG A 194 6.92 -15.32 -0.59
N LEU A 195 6.46 -16.26 -1.39
CA LEU A 195 7.30 -16.92 -2.40
C LEU A 195 7.67 -15.99 -3.58
N LEU A 196 6.79 -15.06 -3.95
CA LEU A 196 7.12 -14.00 -4.91
C LEU A 196 8.25 -13.10 -4.39
N HIS A 197 8.22 -12.74 -3.10
CA HIS A 197 9.28 -11.95 -2.48
C HIS A 197 10.63 -12.68 -2.48
N ALA A 198 10.65 -13.98 -2.20
CA ALA A 198 11.83 -14.81 -2.35
C ALA A 198 12.36 -14.79 -3.81
N ALA A 199 11.46 -14.88 -4.80
CA ALA A 199 11.84 -14.87 -6.21
C ALA A 199 12.43 -13.53 -6.66
N VAL A 200 11.84 -12.42 -6.19
CA VAL A 200 12.37 -11.05 -6.41
C VAL A 200 13.76 -10.91 -5.80
N ARG A 201 13.94 -11.32 -4.54
CA ARG A 201 15.22 -11.26 -3.83
C ARG A 201 16.31 -12.00 -4.57
N ARG A 202 16.07 -13.29 -4.87
CA ARG A 202 17.01 -14.14 -5.60
C ARG A 202 17.38 -13.53 -6.95
N ARG A 203 16.41 -13.01 -7.70
CA ARG A 203 16.66 -12.40 -9.01
C ARG A 203 17.53 -11.15 -8.93
N ILE A 204 17.26 -10.24 -7.99
CA ILE A 204 18.06 -9.02 -7.83
C ILE A 204 19.49 -9.38 -7.41
N LEU A 205 19.68 -10.31 -6.47
CA LEU A 205 21.00 -10.76 -6.04
C LEU A 205 21.79 -11.42 -7.17
N LEU A 206 21.15 -12.24 -8.02
CA LEU A 206 21.80 -12.82 -9.19
C LEU A 206 22.28 -11.75 -10.17
N LEU A 207 21.49 -10.71 -10.41
CA LEU A 207 21.87 -9.60 -11.28
C LEU A 207 22.99 -8.74 -10.67
N ALA A 208 22.96 -8.53 -9.35
CA ALA A 208 24.02 -7.84 -8.63
C ALA A 208 25.35 -8.61 -8.70
N LYS A 209 25.32 -9.95 -8.62
CA LYS A 209 26.51 -10.79 -8.84
C LYS A 209 27.08 -10.65 -10.26
N GLN A 210 26.21 -10.51 -11.27
CA GLN A 210 26.62 -10.34 -12.67
C GLN A 210 27.15 -8.93 -12.97
N LYS A 211 26.53 -7.90 -12.36
CA LYS A 211 26.92 -6.49 -12.49
C LYS A 211 26.85 -5.85 -11.10
N PRO A 212 27.96 -5.75 -10.35
CA PRO A 212 27.96 -5.23 -8.97
C PRO A 212 27.36 -3.82 -8.84
N SER A 213 27.46 -2.98 -9.87
CA SER A 213 26.83 -1.66 -9.89
C SER A 213 25.30 -1.68 -10.03
N TYR A 214 24.68 -2.86 -10.22
CA TYR A 214 23.25 -3.00 -10.39
C TYR A 214 22.49 -2.78 -9.08
N TYR A 215 22.96 -3.31 -7.95
CA TYR A 215 22.35 -3.17 -6.64
C TYR A 215 23.41 -3.27 -5.54
N ASP A 216 23.50 -2.24 -4.71
CA ASP A 216 24.46 -2.17 -3.61
C ASP A 216 23.88 -2.81 -2.34
N VAL A 217 24.20 -4.08 -2.12
CA VAL A 217 23.76 -4.82 -0.93
C VAL A 217 24.34 -4.24 0.36
N ALA A 218 25.54 -3.64 0.32
CA ALA A 218 26.14 -3.04 1.52
C ALA A 218 25.38 -1.78 1.94
N ALA A 219 25.00 -0.94 0.98
CA ALA A 219 24.27 0.30 1.23
C ALA A 219 22.77 0.09 1.50
N TYR A 220 22.14 -0.87 0.82
CA TYR A 220 20.68 -1.06 0.84
C TYR A 220 20.22 -2.29 1.63
N GLY A 221 21.11 -3.23 1.95
CA GLY A 221 20.75 -4.51 2.56
C GLY A 221 20.39 -5.57 1.53
N VAL A 222 19.97 -6.75 1.97
CA VAL A 222 19.42 -7.79 1.09
C VAL A 222 18.03 -7.33 0.60
N PRO A 223 17.67 -7.50 -0.68
CA PRO A 223 16.34 -7.10 -1.14
C PRO A 223 15.23 -7.83 -0.40
N VAL A 224 14.17 -7.12 0.01
CA VAL A 224 13.08 -7.67 0.81
C VAL A 224 13.62 -8.31 2.10
N ASN A 225 14.51 -7.60 2.80
CA ASN A 225 14.99 -7.98 4.11
C ASN A 225 13.89 -7.86 5.18
N ASP A 226 14.21 -8.29 6.41
CA ASP A 226 13.26 -8.23 7.53
C ASP A 226 12.85 -6.80 7.86
N LEU A 227 13.77 -5.83 7.83
CA LEU A 227 13.45 -4.43 8.11
C LEU A 227 12.44 -3.86 7.10
N ASP A 228 12.66 -4.09 5.81
CA ASP A 228 11.76 -3.69 4.73
C ASP A 228 10.39 -4.39 4.86
N SER A 229 10.38 -5.64 5.30
CA SER A 229 9.15 -6.43 5.49
C SER A 229 8.35 -5.93 6.70
N ILE A 230 9.01 -5.68 7.83
CA ILE A 230 8.42 -5.04 9.02
C ILE A 230 7.90 -3.65 8.64
N GLY A 231 8.69 -2.86 7.90
CA GLY A 231 8.27 -1.54 7.42
C GLY A 231 7.02 -1.61 6.57
N THR A 232 6.95 -2.56 5.65
CA THR A 232 5.77 -2.78 4.79
C THR A 232 4.54 -3.15 5.63
N ILE A 233 4.63 -4.13 6.55
CA ILE A 233 3.51 -4.47 7.44
C ILE A 233 3.10 -3.27 8.31
N THR A 234 4.06 -2.49 8.80
CA THR A 234 3.83 -1.25 9.56
C THR A 234 2.99 -0.26 8.75
N THR A 235 3.27 -0.10 7.44
CA THR A 235 2.49 0.81 6.59
C THR A 235 1.04 0.37 6.37
N PHE A 236 0.76 -0.93 6.44
CA PHE A 236 -0.60 -1.48 6.36
C PHE A 236 -1.34 -1.46 7.70
N SER A 237 -0.60 -1.40 8.81
CA SER A 237 -1.11 -1.50 10.18
C SER A 237 -0.90 -0.20 10.94
N SER A 238 0.22 -0.05 11.64
CA SER A 238 0.50 1.08 12.53
C SER A 238 0.38 2.44 11.84
N THR A 239 0.99 2.63 10.67
CA THR A 239 0.99 3.95 10.01
C THR A 239 -0.44 4.37 9.63
N LEU A 240 -1.28 3.42 9.25
CA LEU A 240 -2.71 3.67 9.06
C LEU A 240 -3.40 4.11 10.36
N LEU A 241 -3.14 3.43 11.48
CA LEU A 241 -3.80 3.69 12.77
C LEU A 241 -3.43 5.03 13.41
N TRP A 242 -2.16 5.44 13.30
CA TRP A 242 -1.63 6.62 14.00
C TRP A 242 -1.37 7.83 13.10
N ILE A 243 -1.33 7.67 11.77
CA ILE A 243 -1.12 8.77 10.81
C ILE A 243 -2.27 8.83 9.80
N GLY A 244 -2.48 7.76 9.03
CA GLY A 244 -3.40 7.76 7.89
C GLY A 244 -4.86 8.08 8.24
N LEU A 245 -5.44 7.39 9.23
CA LEU A 245 -6.81 7.64 9.68
C LEU A 245 -6.95 8.95 10.49
N PRO A 246 -6.05 9.28 11.45
CA PRO A 246 -6.11 10.55 12.17
C PRO A 246 -6.00 11.79 11.28
N ARG A 247 -5.16 11.76 10.23
CA ARG A 247 -5.06 12.88 9.27
C ARG A 247 -6.35 13.08 8.45
N GLN A 248 -7.27 12.11 8.45
CA GLN A 248 -8.61 12.24 7.87
C GLN A 248 -9.71 12.50 8.92
N GLY A 249 -9.33 12.75 10.17
CA GLY A 249 -10.25 12.97 11.29
C GLY A 249 -10.89 11.69 11.84
N ILE A 250 -10.36 10.51 11.49
CA ILE A 250 -10.87 9.21 11.95
C ILE A 250 -10.01 8.69 13.12
N PHE A 251 -10.63 8.62 14.29
CA PHE A 251 -10.02 8.14 15.53
C PHE A 251 -10.68 6.84 16.03
N LEU A 252 -9.89 5.78 16.07
CA LEU A 252 -10.31 4.44 16.50
C LEU A 252 -10.20 4.29 18.02
N LYS A 253 -11.06 3.45 18.60
CA LYS A 253 -10.91 2.98 19.99
C LYS A 253 -9.67 2.09 20.10
N ASP A 254 -9.06 2.02 21.27
CA ASP A 254 -7.88 1.17 21.47
C ASP A 254 -8.20 -0.32 21.28
N SER A 255 -9.43 -0.76 21.54
CA SER A 255 -9.88 -2.11 21.18
C SER A 255 -9.86 -2.34 19.66
N GLU A 256 -10.35 -1.39 18.87
CA GLU A 256 -10.32 -1.46 17.40
C GLU A 256 -8.87 -1.48 16.88
N LYS A 257 -7.98 -0.68 17.48
CA LYS A 257 -6.55 -0.68 17.15
C LYS A 257 -5.90 -2.03 17.45
N ARG A 258 -6.17 -2.62 18.62
CA ARG A 258 -5.65 -3.95 19.01
C ARG A 258 -6.14 -5.04 18.06
N ASP A 259 -7.43 -5.04 17.76
CA ASP A 259 -8.04 -6.03 16.86
C ASP A 259 -7.47 -5.90 15.43
N TYR A 260 -7.30 -4.67 14.92
CA TYR A 260 -6.71 -4.44 13.60
C TYR A 260 -5.22 -4.77 13.52
N LEU A 261 -4.46 -4.47 14.58
CA LEU A 261 -3.05 -4.83 14.68
C LEU A 261 -2.87 -6.35 14.73
N ALA A 262 -3.72 -7.08 15.46
CA ALA A 262 -3.67 -8.54 15.53
C ALA A 262 -3.88 -9.20 14.15
N LEU A 263 -4.81 -8.67 13.35
CA LEU A 263 -5.00 -9.09 11.96
C LEU A 263 -3.70 -8.97 11.15
N TRP A 264 -3.04 -7.82 11.18
CA TRP A 264 -1.81 -7.61 10.41
C TRP A 264 -0.58 -8.32 10.98
N ARG A 265 -0.53 -8.55 12.30
CA ARG A 265 0.47 -9.42 12.93
C ARG A 265 0.33 -10.86 12.41
N TYR A 266 -0.90 -11.35 12.23
CA TYR A 266 -1.14 -12.66 11.63
C TYR A 266 -0.79 -12.71 10.14
N VAL A 267 -1.07 -11.64 9.37
CA VAL A 267 -0.57 -11.53 7.99
C VAL A 267 0.96 -11.55 7.96
N ALA A 268 1.63 -10.83 8.85
CA ALA A 268 3.10 -10.82 8.96
C ALA A 268 3.66 -12.23 9.22
N TYR A 269 3.01 -13.01 10.10
CA TYR A 269 3.37 -14.40 10.36
C TYR A 269 3.31 -15.27 9.09
N ILE A 270 2.19 -15.25 8.36
CA ILE A 270 2.04 -16.05 7.12
C ILE A 270 3.08 -15.63 6.06
N MET A 271 3.38 -14.33 6.01
CA MET A 271 4.34 -13.70 5.12
C MET A 271 5.82 -13.96 5.47
N GLY A 272 6.12 -14.64 6.59
CA GLY A 272 7.49 -14.88 7.05
C GLY A 272 8.18 -13.62 7.59
N THR A 273 7.42 -12.60 7.99
CA THR A 273 7.94 -11.34 8.56
C THR A 273 8.02 -11.45 10.09
N PRO A 274 9.10 -10.97 10.75
CA PRO A 274 9.18 -10.94 12.20
C PRO A 274 7.98 -10.23 12.85
N THR A 275 7.38 -10.85 13.86
CA THR A 275 6.09 -10.41 14.43
C THR A 275 6.20 -9.64 15.75
N ASP A 276 7.38 -9.60 16.38
CA ASP A 276 7.56 -8.93 17.68
C ASP A 276 7.25 -7.43 17.62
N ALA A 277 7.59 -6.79 16.49
CA ALA A 277 7.25 -5.40 16.20
C ALA A 277 5.75 -5.07 16.39
N PHE A 278 4.87 -6.07 16.25
CA PHE A 278 3.42 -5.91 16.31
C PHE A 278 2.79 -6.57 17.54
N SER A 279 3.60 -6.95 18.54
CA SER A 279 3.14 -7.69 19.72
C SER A 279 2.21 -6.89 20.63
N SER A 280 2.32 -5.56 20.64
CA SER A 280 1.47 -4.65 21.41
C SER A 280 1.28 -3.31 20.68
N LEU A 281 0.31 -2.50 21.12
CA LEU A 281 0.12 -1.16 20.55
C LEU A 281 1.32 -0.24 20.78
N GLY A 282 1.98 -0.34 21.95
CA GLY A 282 3.17 0.45 22.27
C GLY A 282 4.31 0.12 21.32
N ARG A 283 4.66 -1.17 21.26
CA ARG A 283 5.74 -1.71 20.42
C ARG A 283 5.51 -1.39 18.93
N ALA A 284 4.28 -1.56 18.45
CA ALA A 284 3.90 -1.29 17.07
C ALA A 284 3.97 0.19 16.70
N ARG A 285 3.63 1.07 17.65
CA ARG A 285 3.75 2.51 17.48
C ARG A 285 5.20 2.97 17.54
N ALA A 286 5.97 2.51 18.52
CA ALA A 286 7.39 2.82 18.65
C ALA A 286 8.18 2.33 17.42
N THR A 287 7.87 1.15 16.89
CA THR A 287 8.46 0.64 15.64
C THR A 287 8.13 1.55 14.46
N MET A 288 6.87 1.96 14.31
CA MET A 288 6.46 2.90 13.26
C MET A 288 7.21 4.23 13.35
N GLU A 289 7.30 4.80 14.55
CA GLU A 289 7.97 6.07 14.83
C GLU A 289 9.49 5.96 14.58
N SER A 290 10.10 4.83 14.94
CA SER A 290 11.51 4.52 14.70
C SER A 290 11.82 4.42 13.20
N LEU A 291 10.99 3.70 12.44
CA LEU A 291 11.12 3.56 10.98
C LEU A 291 10.92 4.90 10.26
N LEU A 292 9.95 5.70 10.70
CA LEU A 292 9.71 7.04 10.14
C LEU A 292 10.94 7.94 10.31
N ALA A 293 11.62 7.84 11.46
CA ALA A 293 12.82 8.63 11.78
C ALA A 293 14.09 8.17 11.06
N SER A 294 14.23 6.87 10.79
CA SER A 294 15.48 6.28 10.27
C SER A 294 15.45 6.00 8.76
N GLU A 295 14.35 5.47 8.24
CA GLU A 295 14.33 4.87 6.90
C GLU A 295 13.74 5.78 5.81
N ILE A 296 12.96 6.81 6.18
CA ILE A 296 12.41 7.76 5.21
C ILE A 296 13.46 8.83 4.87
N GLN A 297 14.11 8.66 3.72
CA GLN A 297 15.10 9.57 3.14
C GLN A 297 14.92 9.61 1.61
N PRO A 298 14.03 10.48 1.09
CA PRO A 298 13.69 10.51 -0.33
C PRO A 298 14.89 10.75 -1.26
N SER A 299 15.03 9.89 -2.28
CA SER A 299 16.03 10.00 -3.36
C SER A 299 15.41 10.43 -4.69
N ASP A 300 16.20 10.56 -5.74
CA ASP A 300 15.67 10.76 -7.11
C ASP A 300 14.80 9.58 -7.57
N THR A 301 15.17 8.35 -7.20
CA THR A 301 14.35 7.15 -7.39
C THR A 301 13.00 7.30 -6.68
N SER A 302 13.00 7.77 -5.42
CA SER A 302 11.77 8.04 -4.65
C SER A 302 10.84 9.01 -5.37
N ARG A 303 11.39 10.12 -5.86
CA ARG A 303 10.64 11.17 -6.58
C ARG A 303 9.98 10.62 -7.83
N ALA A 304 10.72 9.86 -8.63
CA ALA A 304 10.19 9.27 -9.86
C ALA A 304 9.09 8.24 -9.59
N LEU A 305 9.30 7.31 -8.64
CA LEU A 305 8.31 6.29 -8.32
C LEU A 305 7.03 6.90 -7.73
N ALA A 306 7.14 7.85 -6.81
CA ALA A 306 5.98 8.56 -6.25
C ALA A 306 5.17 9.26 -7.35
N ASN A 307 5.84 9.96 -8.26
CA ASN A 307 5.18 10.66 -9.34
C ASN A 307 4.60 9.72 -10.40
N ASN A 308 5.24 8.58 -10.68
CA ASN A 308 4.69 7.54 -11.55
C ASN A 308 3.39 6.95 -11.02
N VAL A 309 3.30 6.73 -9.70
CA VAL A 309 2.05 6.28 -9.06
C VAL A 309 0.95 7.30 -9.28
N LEU A 310 1.22 8.58 -8.99
CA LEU A 310 0.23 9.64 -9.17
C LEU A 310 -0.19 9.79 -10.64
N THR A 311 0.73 9.68 -11.59
CA THR A 311 0.43 9.78 -13.03
C THR A 311 -0.36 8.56 -13.51
N GLY A 312 0.05 7.35 -13.11
CA GLY A 312 -0.59 6.11 -13.53
C GLY A 312 -1.96 5.87 -12.90
N LEU A 313 -2.33 6.61 -11.84
CA LEU A 313 -3.66 6.60 -11.23
C LEU A 313 -4.56 7.74 -11.72
N ALA A 314 -4.00 8.84 -12.22
CA ALA A 314 -4.76 10.00 -12.67
C ALA A 314 -5.67 9.64 -13.86
N GLU A 315 -6.89 10.17 -13.84
CA GLU A 315 -7.93 9.97 -14.86
C GLU A 315 -8.30 8.49 -15.12
N GLN A 316 -7.96 7.59 -14.20
CA GLN A 316 -8.27 6.17 -14.33
C GLN A 316 -9.62 5.78 -13.69
N PRO A 317 -10.28 4.71 -14.19
CA PRO A 317 -11.47 4.16 -13.55
C PRO A 317 -11.22 3.68 -12.11
N PRO A 318 -12.25 3.70 -11.24
CA PRO A 318 -13.65 4.04 -11.55
C PRO A 318 -13.99 5.53 -11.42
N TRP A 319 -13.14 6.33 -10.76
CA TRP A 319 -13.49 7.69 -10.35
C TRP A 319 -12.97 8.79 -11.27
N HIS A 320 -11.96 8.50 -12.10
CA HIS A 320 -11.39 9.45 -13.07
C HIS A 320 -11.02 10.81 -12.44
N VAL A 321 -10.32 10.77 -11.30
CA VAL A 321 -9.88 11.97 -10.57
C VAL A 321 -8.64 12.60 -11.18
N SER A 322 -8.50 13.92 -11.05
CA SER A 322 -7.35 14.67 -11.55
C SER A 322 -6.07 14.37 -10.78
N ARG A 323 -4.92 14.60 -11.41
CA ARG A 323 -3.61 14.44 -10.77
C ARG A 323 -3.44 15.42 -9.59
N GLU A 324 -3.97 16.63 -9.70
CA GLU A 324 -3.93 17.66 -8.66
C GLU A 324 -4.72 17.24 -7.41
N PHE A 325 -5.84 16.52 -7.59
CA PHE A 325 -6.56 15.91 -6.48
C PHE A 325 -5.72 14.83 -5.78
N LEU A 326 -5.07 13.93 -6.55
CA LEU A 326 -4.17 12.91 -6.00
C LEU A 326 -2.95 13.53 -5.28
N ALA A 327 -2.43 14.63 -5.81
CA ALA A 327 -1.37 15.40 -5.16
C ALA A 327 -1.87 16.01 -3.84
N ALA A 328 -3.09 16.55 -3.80
CA ALA A 328 -3.69 17.10 -2.58
C ALA A 328 -3.89 16.05 -1.50
N GLU A 329 -4.34 14.84 -1.86
CA GLU A 329 -4.36 13.70 -0.94
C GLU A 329 -2.98 13.41 -0.36
N THR A 330 -1.95 13.40 -1.21
CA THR A 330 -0.57 13.14 -0.79
C THR A 330 -0.07 14.22 0.18
N TYR A 331 -0.31 15.51 -0.10
CA TYR A 331 0.06 16.61 0.79
C TYR A 331 -0.70 16.56 2.12
N TRP A 332 -1.99 16.26 2.08
CA TRP A 332 -2.84 16.19 3.27
C TRP A 332 -2.42 15.04 4.19
N LEU A 333 -2.17 13.87 3.61
CA LEU A 333 -1.92 12.64 4.35
C LEU A 333 -0.46 12.42 4.74
N ASN A 334 0.52 12.99 4.02
CA ASN A 334 1.95 12.85 4.35
C ASN A 334 2.54 14.11 4.99
N GLY A 335 1.87 15.26 4.85
CA GLY A 335 2.40 16.54 5.26
C GLY A 335 3.27 17.19 4.16
N PRO A 336 3.42 18.52 4.21
CA PRO A 336 4.13 19.28 3.20
C PRO A 336 5.64 18.99 3.12
N LYS A 337 6.31 18.58 4.21
CA LYS A 337 7.75 18.26 4.19
C LYS A 337 8.03 17.06 3.31
N LEU A 338 7.33 15.94 3.54
CA LEU A 338 7.54 14.70 2.77
C LEU A 338 7.04 14.84 1.33
N ALA A 339 5.87 15.45 1.11
CA ALA A 339 5.34 15.66 -0.24
C ALA A 339 6.29 16.48 -1.13
N ARG A 340 6.93 17.53 -0.58
CA ARG A 340 7.96 18.30 -1.30
C ARG A 340 9.23 17.50 -1.53
N ALA A 341 9.68 16.73 -0.54
CA ALA A 341 10.88 15.90 -0.69
C ALA A 341 10.72 14.83 -1.79
N LEU A 342 9.49 14.32 -1.96
CA LEU A 342 9.08 13.44 -3.06
C LEU A 342 8.82 14.17 -4.39
N ALA A 343 9.07 15.47 -4.46
CA ALA A 343 8.83 16.31 -5.64
C ALA A 343 7.39 16.20 -6.19
N VAL A 344 6.41 16.07 -5.30
CA VAL A 344 5.00 16.13 -5.68
C VAL A 344 4.63 17.60 -5.88
N GLU A 345 4.09 17.91 -7.06
CA GLU A 345 3.66 19.26 -7.41
C GLU A 345 2.63 19.76 -6.39
N LYS A 346 2.83 21.00 -5.91
CA LYS A 346 1.93 21.58 -4.91
C LYS A 346 0.58 21.90 -5.58
N PRO A 347 -0.52 21.28 -5.15
CA PRO A 347 -1.81 21.51 -5.77
C PRO A 347 -2.38 22.88 -5.39
N PRO A 348 -3.22 23.48 -6.26
CA PRO A 348 -3.99 24.68 -5.92
C PRO A 348 -4.83 24.48 -4.65
N PHE A 349 -4.98 25.56 -3.87
CA PHE A 349 -5.70 25.52 -2.58
C PHE A 349 -7.13 24.97 -2.67
N TYR A 350 -7.79 25.14 -3.82
CA TYR A 350 -9.09 24.55 -4.12
C TYR A 350 -9.15 23.04 -3.83
N TYR A 351 -8.09 22.30 -4.18
CA TYR A 351 -8.04 20.86 -3.92
C TYR A 351 -7.92 20.52 -2.44
N SER A 352 -7.32 21.39 -1.61
CA SER A 352 -7.35 21.21 -0.15
C SER A 352 -8.77 21.33 0.42
N LEU A 353 -9.64 22.18 -0.15
CA LEU A 353 -11.05 22.26 0.24
C LEU A 353 -11.83 20.99 -0.17
N LEU A 354 -11.49 20.41 -1.33
CA LEU A 354 -11.98 19.09 -1.76
C LEU A 354 -11.65 18.00 -0.74
N ILE A 355 -10.38 17.91 -0.31
CA ILE A 355 -9.96 16.91 0.67
C ILE A 355 -10.64 17.13 2.02
N LEU A 356 -10.79 18.38 2.46
CA LEU A 356 -11.54 18.71 3.68
C LEU A 356 -12.99 18.23 3.60
N GLY A 357 -13.69 18.50 2.49
CA GLY A 357 -15.06 18.02 2.26
C GLY A 357 -15.15 16.49 2.26
N GLN A 358 -14.19 15.81 1.63
CA GLN A 358 -14.09 14.35 1.69
C GLN A 358 -13.89 13.83 3.11
N CYS A 359 -12.99 14.44 3.90
CA CYS A 359 -12.75 14.03 5.28
C CYS A 359 -14.00 14.22 6.14
N LEU A 360 -14.72 15.33 5.98
CA LEU A 360 -16.00 15.58 6.66
C LEU A 360 -17.04 14.51 6.30
N PHE A 361 -17.12 14.15 5.02
CA PHE A 361 -17.98 13.06 4.57
C PHE A 361 -17.58 11.70 5.17
N PHE A 362 -16.28 11.37 5.18
CA PHE A 362 -15.78 10.13 5.79
C PHE A 362 -16.07 10.08 7.30
N MET A 363 -15.84 11.16 8.03
CA MET A 363 -16.16 11.26 9.45
C MET A 363 -17.65 11.03 9.69
N PHE A 364 -18.52 11.73 8.94
CA PHE A 364 -19.97 11.54 9.04
C PHE A 364 -20.37 10.09 8.79
N MET A 365 -19.89 9.49 7.69
CA MET A 365 -20.23 8.12 7.33
C MET A 365 -19.67 7.09 8.32
N CYS A 366 -18.44 7.25 8.81
CA CYS A 366 -17.83 6.27 9.70
C CYS A 366 -18.40 6.35 11.13
N TYR A 367 -18.68 7.56 11.64
CA TYR A 367 -19.22 7.72 12.99
C TYR A 367 -20.72 7.47 13.09
N SER A 368 -21.50 7.82 12.07
CA SER A 368 -22.94 7.48 12.04
C SER A 368 -23.18 5.97 12.07
N ARG A 369 -22.30 5.17 11.47
CA ARG A 369 -22.40 3.69 11.50
C ARG A 369 -22.38 3.11 12.90
N ARG A 370 -21.69 3.76 13.85
CA ARG A 370 -21.66 3.31 15.25
C ARG A 370 -22.99 3.47 15.97
N LEU A 371 -23.88 4.33 15.47
CA LEU A 371 -25.20 4.58 16.07
C LEU A 371 -26.23 3.52 15.66
N PHE A 372 -25.98 2.77 14.58
CA PHE A 372 -26.95 1.84 14.00
C PHE A 372 -26.29 0.49 13.65
N PRO A 373 -26.17 -0.46 14.61
CA PRO A 373 -25.44 -1.71 14.42
C PRO A 373 -25.94 -2.58 13.25
N SER A 374 -27.25 -2.69 13.06
CA SER A 374 -27.84 -3.46 11.95
C SER A 374 -27.53 -2.85 10.57
N TRP A 375 -27.48 -1.51 10.50
CA TRP A 375 -27.05 -0.81 9.29
C TRP A 375 -25.56 -1.05 9.02
N ASP A 376 -24.73 -1.06 10.06
CA ASP A 376 -23.29 -1.30 9.95
C ASP A 376 -22.98 -2.69 9.35
N GLU A 377 -23.65 -3.73 9.83
CA GLU A 377 -23.47 -5.10 9.36
C GLU A 377 -23.93 -5.28 7.90
N SER A 378 -25.13 -4.79 7.57
CA SER A 378 -25.66 -4.83 6.19
C SER A 378 -24.76 -4.07 5.21
N ARG A 379 -24.25 -2.91 5.63
CA ARG A 379 -23.27 -2.12 4.87
C ARG A 379 -21.97 -2.89 4.66
N ASN A 380 -21.44 -3.56 5.67
CA ASN A 380 -20.22 -4.39 5.55
C ASN A 380 -20.41 -5.50 4.51
N LYS A 381 -21.54 -6.21 4.53
CA LYS A 381 -21.83 -7.26 3.55
C LYS A 381 -21.87 -6.72 2.11
N ASN A 382 -22.56 -5.60 1.89
CA ASN A 382 -22.64 -4.96 0.58
C ASN A 382 -21.29 -4.41 0.11
N LEU A 383 -20.51 -3.85 1.03
CA LEU A 383 -19.19 -3.30 0.76
C LEU A 383 -18.20 -4.39 0.34
N LYS A 384 -18.18 -5.56 1.00
CA LYS A 384 -17.36 -6.70 0.58
C LYS A 384 -17.59 -7.04 -0.89
N LYS A 385 -18.86 -7.16 -1.30
CA LYS A 385 -19.24 -7.44 -2.69
C LYS A 385 -18.81 -6.31 -3.64
N ALA A 386 -18.96 -5.06 -3.23
CA ALA A 386 -18.53 -3.91 -4.02
C ALA A 386 -17.02 -3.89 -4.23
N LEU A 387 -16.22 -4.10 -3.18
CA LEU A 387 -14.75 -4.15 -3.23
C LEU A 387 -14.25 -5.25 -4.18
N TYR A 388 -14.82 -6.45 -4.10
CA TYR A 388 -14.50 -7.54 -5.03
C TYR A 388 -14.85 -7.21 -6.48
N ASN A 389 -15.98 -6.54 -6.71
CA ASN A 389 -16.40 -6.18 -8.06
C ASN A 389 -15.49 -5.12 -8.69
N ILE A 390 -15.10 -4.09 -7.95
CA ILE A 390 -14.24 -3.02 -8.47
C ILE A 390 -12.76 -3.44 -8.59
N THR A 391 -12.35 -4.48 -7.85
CA THR A 391 -10.96 -4.96 -7.83
C THR A 391 -10.74 -6.14 -8.77
N ILE A 392 -11.67 -7.10 -8.78
CA ILE A 392 -11.52 -8.38 -9.47
C ILE A 392 -12.57 -8.53 -10.58
N ASN A 393 -13.86 -8.51 -10.27
CA ASN A 393 -14.87 -9.14 -11.14
C ASN A 393 -15.38 -8.28 -12.31
N LYS A 394 -15.29 -6.94 -12.25
CA LYS A 394 -15.90 -6.05 -13.26
C LYS A 394 -14.87 -5.22 -14.04
N PRO A 395 -14.29 -5.73 -15.14
CA PRO A 395 -13.36 -4.98 -16.01
C PRO A 395 -13.90 -3.63 -16.47
N ALA A 396 -15.21 -3.50 -16.68
CA ALA A 396 -15.86 -2.24 -17.05
C ALA A 396 -15.70 -1.13 -15.99
N LEU A 397 -15.42 -1.49 -14.74
CA LEU A 397 -15.09 -0.56 -13.64
C LEU A 397 -13.58 -0.41 -13.42
N GLY A 398 -12.77 -0.99 -14.32
CA GLY A 398 -11.32 -1.04 -14.23
C GLY A 398 -10.75 -2.15 -13.35
N ALA A 399 -11.53 -3.17 -12.99
CA ALA A 399 -11.06 -4.33 -12.23
C ALA A 399 -10.07 -5.20 -13.03
N LEU A 400 -9.37 -6.12 -12.35
CA LEU A 400 -8.43 -7.08 -12.96
C LEU A 400 -9.08 -8.04 -13.96
N GLY A 401 -10.39 -8.30 -13.83
CA GLY A 401 -11.18 -9.24 -14.63
C GLY A 401 -11.10 -10.69 -14.18
N LYS A 402 -10.03 -11.07 -13.50
CA LYS A 402 -9.88 -12.38 -12.84
C LYS A 402 -8.94 -12.26 -11.66
N GLU A 403 -9.03 -13.22 -10.74
CA GLU A 403 -8.05 -13.33 -9.65
C GLU A 403 -6.66 -13.57 -10.23
N THR A 404 -5.67 -12.93 -9.61
CA THR A 404 -4.26 -13.08 -9.94
C THR A 404 -3.61 -14.01 -8.92
N ASN A 405 -2.69 -14.84 -9.38
CA ASN A 405 -1.89 -15.72 -8.55
C ASN A 405 -0.52 -15.10 -8.22
N PHE A 406 -0.42 -13.76 -8.27
CA PHE A 406 0.80 -13.00 -7.96
C PHE A 406 2.05 -13.51 -8.73
N GLU A 407 1.86 -13.81 -10.02
CA GLU A 407 2.94 -14.25 -10.89
C GLU A 407 4.09 -13.23 -10.90
N PHE A 408 5.33 -13.71 -11.04
CA PHE A 408 6.50 -12.85 -11.20
C PHE A 408 6.56 -12.25 -12.62
N LYS A 409 5.62 -11.35 -12.94
CA LYS A 409 5.45 -10.78 -14.28
C LYS A 409 6.52 -9.76 -14.63
N TYR A 410 6.90 -8.94 -13.66
CA TYR A 410 7.87 -7.87 -13.86
C TYR A 410 9.25 -8.34 -13.39
N ILE A 411 9.91 -9.13 -14.25
CA ILE A 411 11.20 -9.76 -13.95
C ILE A 411 12.32 -8.74 -14.16
N PRO A 412 13.14 -8.43 -13.14
CA PRO A 412 14.31 -7.57 -13.28
C PRO A 412 15.27 -8.06 -14.40
N THR A 413 15.80 -7.13 -15.20
CA THR A 413 16.81 -7.39 -16.24
C THR A 413 17.92 -6.34 -16.20
N LEU A 414 19.07 -6.61 -16.83
CA LEU A 414 20.21 -5.67 -16.87
C LEU A 414 20.00 -4.49 -17.83
N ASN A 415 19.22 -4.68 -18.90
CA ASN A 415 19.16 -3.76 -20.05
C ASN A 415 17.89 -2.90 -20.11
N VAL A 416 16.93 -3.13 -19.21
CA VAL A 416 15.71 -2.31 -19.15
C VAL A 416 15.77 -1.48 -17.87
N PRO A 417 16.04 -0.17 -17.95
CA PRO A 417 15.77 0.70 -16.83
C PRO A 417 14.27 0.66 -16.59
N SER A 418 13.90 0.09 -15.46
CA SER A 418 12.54 -0.10 -14.98
C SER A 418 11.78 1.21 -14.77
N THR A 419 12.51 2.33 -14.66
CA THR A 419 12.03 3.72 -14.70
C THR A 419 13.13 4.63 -15.25
N GLU A 420 12.78 5.81 -15.78
CA GLU A 420 13.76 6.83 -16.20
C GLU A 420 14.74 7.22 -15.08
N ALA A 421 14.35 7.12 -13.80
CA ALA A 421 15.26 7.34 -12.67
C ALA A 421 16.28 6.21 -12.50
N ALA A 422 15.90 4.94 -12.70
CA ALA A 422 16.86 3.83 -12.70
C ALA A 422 17.87 3.95 -13.84
N ALA A 423 17.52 4.61 -14.96
CA ALA A 423 18.45 4.95 -16.03
C ALA A 423 19.45 6.04 -15.60
N ARG A 424 18.99 7.09 -14.88
CA ARG A 424 19.85 8.19 -14.41
C ARG A 424 20.85 7.74 -13.33
N THR A 425 20.46 6.86 -12.41
CA THR A 425 21.41 6.30 -11.42
C THR A 425 22.51 5.47 -12.07
N GLN A 426 22.27 4.94 -13.28
CA GLN A 426 23.27 4.21 -14.06
C GLN A 426 24.12 5.11 -14.97
N GLN A 427 23.78 6.40 -15.11
CA GLN A 427 24.42 7.34 -16.04
C GLN A 427 24.79 8.65 -15.33
N HIS A 428 26.03 8.77 -14.88
CA HIS A 428 26.77 10.05 -14.89
C HIS A 428 28.14 9.75 -15.50
N PRO A 429 28.60 10.51 -16.52
CA PRO A 429 28.80 11.96 -16.45
C PRO A 429 28.28 12.83 -17.63
N ASP A 430 28.21 14.14 -17.35
CA ASP A 430 28.15 15.39 -18.15
C ASP A 430 26.91 15.79 -19.00
N PRO A 431 26.39 17.05 -18.91
CA PRO A 431 25.18 17.50 -19.60
C PRO A 431 25.49 18.46 -20.76
N SER A 432 25.29 18.03 -22.01
CA SER A 432 25.02 18.97 -23.09
C SER A 432 24.34 18.28 -24.26
N THR A 433 23.08 18.68 -24.52
CA THR A 433 22.43 18.94 -25.84
C THR A 433 20.95 18.54 -25.76
N HIS A 434 20.06 19.53 -25.64
CA HIS A 434 18.64 19.40 -25.96
C HIS A 434 18.31 20.41 -27.06
N GLU A 435 17.81 19.92 -28.20
CA GLU A 435 17.05 20.71 -29.17
C GLU A 435 15.57 20.26 -29.13
N PRO A 436 14.59 21.18 -29.27
CA PRO A 436 13.18 20.83 -29.29
C PRO A 436 12.61 20.83 -30.72
N GLY A 437 11.91 19.76 -31.08
CA GLY A 437 11.03 19.71 -32.24
C GLY A 437 9.67 19.13 -31.86
N SER A 438 8.64 19.97 -31.76
CA SER A 438 7.25 19.53 -31.55
C SER A 438 6.56 19.30 -32.90
N THR A 439 5.86 18.17 -33.05
CA THR A 439 5.16 17.82 -34.31
C THR A 439 3.64 18.00 -34.19
N PRO A 440 2.89 18.13 -35.31
CA PRO A 440 1.44 18.39 -35.29
C PRO A 440 0.57 17.30 -34.63
N ALA A 441 1.11 16.11 -34.40
CA ALA A 441 0.45 15.04 -33.64
C ALA A 441 0.30 15.41 -32.15
N ASP A 442 1.26 16.15 -31.60
CA ASP A 442 1.28 16.60 -30.20
C ASP A 442 0.16 17.62 -29.92
N ALA A 443 -0.18 18.45 -30.91
CA ALA A 443 -1.26 19.44 -30.80
C ALA A 443 -2.66 18.80 -30.75
N ARG A 444 -2.89 17.71 -31.48
CA ARG A 444 -4.17 16.96 -31.45
C ARG A 444 -4.31 16.10 -30.20
N ALA A 445 -3.21 15.54 -29.69
CA ALA A 445 -3.18 14.89 -28.37
C ALA A 445 -3.46 15.90 -27.24
N GLY A 446 -2.85 17.10 -27.31
CA GLY A 446 -3.08 18.20 -26.37
C GLY A 446 -4.53 18.70 -26.33
N ALA A 447 -5.22 18.79 -27.47
CA ALA A 447 -6.63 19.20 -27.52
C ALA A 447 -7.58 18.15 -26.91
N ARG A 448 -7.31 16.85 -27.13
CA ARG A 448 -8.09 15.75 -26.50
C ARG A 448 -7.82 15.65 -24.99
N ALA A 449 -6.57 15.82 -24.57
CA ALA A 449 -6.21 15.91 -23.16
C ALA A 449 -6.88 17.13 -22.48
N GLY A 450 -6.94 18.28 -23.17
CA GLY A 450 -7.61 19.50 -22.69
C GLY A 450 -9.13 19.35 -22.51
N ALA A 451 -9.79 18.58 -23.38
CA ALA A 451 -11.22 18.28 -23.22
C ALA A 451 -11.50 17.27 -22.09
N SER A 452 -10.62 16.26 -21.92
CA SER A 452 -10.67 15.30 -20.80
C SER A 452 -10.54 16.01 -19.45
N THR A 453 -9.48 16.81 -19.28
CA THR A 453 -9.20 17.58 -18.06
C THR A 453 -10.32 18.56 -17.72
N ARG A 454 -10.94 19.22 -18.71
CA ARG A 454 -12.09 20.11 -18.48
C ARG A 454 -13.33 19.37 -17.97
N ARG A 455 -13.57 18.14 -18.46
CA ARG A 455 -14.68 17.29 -18.02
C ARG A 455 -14.44 16.73 -16.62
N VAL A 456 -13.21 16.30 -16.31
CA VAL A 456 -12.79 15.84 -14.98
C VAL A 456 -12.99 16.96 -13.95
N ARG A 457 -12.48 18.16 -14.21
CA ARG A 457 -12.64 19.32 -13.32
C ARG A 457 -14.11 19.73 -13.11
N SER A 458 -14.95 19.57 -14.14
CA SER A 458 -16.41 19.81 -14.02
C SER A 458 -17.10 18.79 -13.10
N ASN A 459 -16.71 17.51 -13.20
CA ASN A 459 -17.22 16.44 -12.33
C ASN A 459 -16.78 16.64 -10.87
N GLU A 460 -15.50 16.98 -10.63
CA GLU A 460 -14.98 17.30 -9.29
C GLU A 460 -15.74 18.47 -8.65
N ARG A 461 -16.06 19.50 -9.44
CA ARG A 461 -16.88 20.65 -8.98
C ARG A 461 -18.30 20.24 -8.58
N ARG A 462 -18.92 19.29 -9.28
CA ARG A 462 -20.24 18.74 -8.92
C ARG A 462 -20.15 17.89 -7.65
N SER A 463 -19.12 17.05 -7.52
CA SER A 463 -18.86 16.24 -6.34
C SER A 463 -18.68 17.08 -5.08
N LEU A 464 -18.03 18.26 -5.14
CA LEU A 464 -17.96 19.20 -4.01
C LEU A 464 -19.33 19.67 -3.54
N ILE A 465 -20.20 20.04 -4.47
CA ILE A 465 -21.53 20.54 -4.13
C ILE A 465 -22.30 19.40 -3.45
N THR A 466 -22.21 18.18 -3.97
CA THR A 466 -22.85 17.02 -3.36
C THR A 466 -22.26 16.68 -1.99
N LEU A 467 -20.93 16.63 -1.84
CA LEU A 467 -20.26 16.33 -0.57
C LEU A 467 -20.53 17.43 0.48
N GLY A 468 -20.50 18.69 0.08
CA GLY A 468 -20.82 19.85 0.93
C GLY A 468 -22.28 19.86 1.38
N VAL A 469 -23.23 19.57 0.48
CA VAL A 469 -24.65 19.46 0.82
C VAL A 469 -24.89 18.27 1.75
N VAL A 470 -24.29 17.10 1.49
CA VAL A 470 -24.44 15.92 2.34
C VAL A 470 -23.84 16.13 3.72
N ALA A 471 -22.67 16.78 3.82
CA ALA A 471 -22.05 17.10 5.11
C ALA A 471 -22.87 18.15 5.90
N THR A 472 -23.42 19.15 5.22
CA THR A 472 -24.23 20.21 5.86
C THR A 472 -25.60 19.66 6.31
N VAL A 473 -26.28 18.91 5.47
CA VAL A 473 -27.56 18.26 5.78
C VAL A 473 -27.37 17.19 6.85
N GLY A 474 -26.32 16.37 6.75
CA GLY A 474 -25.97 15.37 7.75
C GLY A 474 -25.63 15.99 9.11
N GLY A 475 -24.89 17.10 9.13
CA GLY A 475 -24.61 17.88 10.34
C GLY A 475 -25.87 18.48 10.97
N LEU A 476 -26.79 19.02 10.16
CA LEU A 476 -28.09 19.52 10.61
C LEU A 476 -28.98 18.43 11.19
N LEU A 477 -29.04 17.26 10.55
CA LEU A 477 -29.83 16.11 11.03
C LEU A 477 -29.25 15.52 12.33
N ALA A 478 -27.93 15.45 12.46
CA ALA A 478 -27.29 15.04 13.70
C ALA A 478 -27.55 16.05 14.83
N TRP A 479 -27.49 17.35 14.55
CA TRP A 479 -27.80 18.41 15.51
C TRP A 479 -29.28 18.39 15.96
N LEU A 480 -30.21 18.20 15.02
CA LEU A 480 -31.64 18.06 15.31
C LEU A 480 -31.92 16.77 16.10
N GLY A 481 -31.26 15.66 15.79
CA GLY A 481 -31.37 14.39 16.53
C GLY A 481 -30.88 14.50 17.98
N ILE A 482 -29.75 15.19 18.20
CA ILE A 482 -29.22 15.47 19.54
C ILE A 482 -30.17 16.37 20.35
N ARG A 483 -30.78 17.38 19.72
CA ARG A 483 -31.79 18.24 20.37
C ARG A 483 -33.10 17.49 20.65
N GLY A 484 -33.55 16.62 19.74
CA GLY A 484 -34.73 15.79 19.94
C GLY A 484 -34.56 14.81 21.11
N ALA A 485 -33.40 14.15 21.20
CA ALA A 485 -33.06 13.31 22.33
C ALA A 485 -32.97 14.12 23.64
N SER A 486 -32.31 15.28 23.63
CA SER A 486 -32.20 16.14 24.82
C SER A 486 -33.55 16.68 25.30
N ALA A 487 -34.48 16.97 24.39
CA ALA A 487 -35.85 17.41 24.73
C ALA A 487 -36.74 16.26 25.25
N LEU A 488 -36.49 15.03 24.82
CA LEU A 488 -37.15 13.83 25.34
C LEU A 488 -36.65 13.47 26.75
N PHE A 489 -35.35 13.62 27.03
CA PHE A 489 -34.77 13.36 28.35
C PHE A 489 -35.05 14.48 29.36
N GLY A 490 -35.25 15.73 28.92
CA GLY A 490 -35.64 16.84 29.80
C GLY A 490 -37.09 16.85 30.27
N ARG A 491 -37.94 15.93 29.78
CA ARG A 491 -39.34 15.76 30.22
C ARG A 491 -39.56 14.52 31.11
N VAL A 492 -38.50 13.77 31.43
CA VAL A 492 -38.55 12.54 32.24
C VAL A 492 -37.71 12.67 33.52
N LEU A 493 -37.41 13.88 33.96
CA LEU A 493 -36.84 14.18 35.29
C LEU A 493 -37.71 15.16 36.04
#